data_AF-A0A2C9V6M3-F1
#
_entry.id   AF-A0A2C9V6M3-F1
#
_cell.length_a   1.000
_cell.length_b   1.000
_cell.length_c   1.000
_cell.angle_alpha   90.00
_cell.angle_beta   90.00
_cell.angle_gamma   90.00
#
_symmetry.space_group_name_H-M   'P 1'
#
loop_
_entity.id
_entity.type
_entity.pdbx_description
1 polymer ?
#
loop_
_entity_poly.entity_id
_entity_poly.type
_entity_poly.pdbx_seq_one_letter_code
_entity_poly.pdbx_strand_id
1 'polypeptide(L)'
;MATYDLTPRIAPNLDRHLVFPLLEFLQERQLYPEDQIFKSKIELLSKTNMVDYAMDIHKSLYHTEDVPQDMIERRAEVVARLKALEEGAAPLVAFLQNANAVQELRADKQYNLQMLNDRFQIGPKQIEALYQYAKFQFECGNYSGAADYLYQYRALCTNSERSLSALWGKLAAEILMQNWDIALEELNRLKEIIDSKSFSSPLNQMQSRIWLMHWSLFIFFNHDNGRTQIIDLFNQDKYDLSFSFLCVLAFVEFL
;
A
#
# COMPACT_ATOMS: atom_id res chain seq x y z
N MET A 1 25.42 -15.33 9.07
CA MET A 1 24.00 -15.38 8.65
C MET A 1 23.50 -14.01 8.21
N ALA A 2 23.75 -12.92 8.95
CA ALA A 2 23.44 -11.55 8.53
C ALA A 2 24.10 -11.10 7.20
N THR A 3 25.19 -11.74 6.78
CA THR A 3 25.91 -11.42 5.53
C THR A 3 25.08 -11.63 4.25
N TYR A 4 24.02 -12.43 4.32
CA TYR A 4 23.10 -12.68 3.20
C TYR A 4 21.74 -11.99 3.38
N ASP A 5 21.63 -11.05 4.33
CA ASP A 5 20.42 -10.29 4.52
C ASP A 5 20.18 -9.34 3.35
N LEU A 6 19.10 -9.60 2.61
CA LEU A 6 18.66 -8.79 1.46
C LEU A 6 17.67 -7.69 1.87
N THR A 7 17.24 -7.64 3.13
CA THR A 7 16.28 -6.64 3.62
C THR A 7 16.70 -5.21 3.29
N PRO A 8 17.97 -4.78 3.47
CA PRO A 8 18.40 -3.42 3.12
C PRO A 8 18.33 -3.12 1.62
N ARG A 9 18.45 -4.14 0.76
CA ARG A 9 18.39 -4.00 -0.70
C ARG A 9 16.96 -4.02 -1.23
N ILE A 10 16.07 -4.76 -0.58
CA ILE A 10 14.67 -4.89 -0.97
C ILE A 10 13.83 -3.74 -0.41
N ALA A 11 14.13 -3.27 0.81
CA ALA A 11 13.35 -2.23 1.49
C ALA A 11 13.10 -0.94 0.69
N PRO A 12 14.06 -0.40 -0.10
CA PRO A 12 13.83 0.78 -0.93
C PRO A 12 12.76 0.59 -2.02
N ASN A 13 12.48 -0.66 -2.39
CA ASN A 13 11.48 -1.01 -3.41
C ASN A 13 10.11 -1.38 -2.82
N LEU A 14 9.96 -1.32 -1.49
CA LEU A 14 8.75 -1.69 -0.78
C LEU A 14 8.08 -0.48 -0.13
N ASP A 15 6.77 -0.59 0.06
CA ASP A 15 6.07 0.35 0.94
C ASP A 15 6.52 0.14 2.40
N ARG A 16 6.52 1.22 3.18
CA ARG A 16 6.88 1.20 4.60
C ARG A 16 6.12 0.13 5.38
N HIS A 17 4.83 -0.03 5.10
CA HIS A 17 4.01 -1.02 5.79
C HIS A 17 4.44 -2.46 5.46
N LEU A 18 4.93 -2.72 4.23
CA LEU A 18 5.43 -4.02 3.79
C LEU A 18 6.82 -4.37 4.33
N VAL A 19 7.55 -3.40 4.88
CA VAL A 19 8.83 -3.64 5.54
C VAL A 19 8.62 -4.19 6.97
N PHE A 20 7.48 -3.92 7.62
CA PHE A 20 7.23 -4.45 8.98
C PHE A 20 7.28 -5.97 9.09
N PRO A 21 6.59 -6.75 8.24
CA PRO A 21 6.69 -8.20 8.29
C PRO A 21 8.12 -8.73 8.11
N LEU A 22 8.95 -8.02 7.32
CA LEU A 22 10.36 -8.38 7.17
C LEU A 22 11.14 -8.13 8.47
N LEU A 23 10.93 -6.99 9.13
CA LEU A 23 11.56 -6.70 10.42
C LEU A 23 11.09 -7.65 11.53
N GLU A 24 9.82 -8.06 11.53
CA GLU A 24 9.29 -9.09 12.42
C GLU A 24 9.95 -10.45 12.18
N PHE A 25 10.10 -10.85 10.92
CA PHE A 25 10.84 -12.07 10.58
C PHE A 25 12.30 -12.03 11.04
N LEU A 26 13.00 -10.90 10.86
CA LEU A 26 14.37 -10.72 11.35
C LEU A 26 14.46 -10.83 12.88
N GLN A 27 13.42 -10.37 13.58
CA GLN A 27 13.31 -10.48 15.04
C GLN A 27 13.10 -11.92 15.47
N GLU A 28 12.14 -12.64 14.88
CA GLU A 28 11.86 -14.05 15.18
C GLU A 28 13.07 -14.95 14.92
N ARG A 29 13.84 -14.64 13.86
CA ARG A 29 15.07 -15.38 13.52
C ARG A 29 16.27 -14.98 14.38
N GLN A 30 16.14 -13.98 15.24
CA GLN A 30 17.20 -13.47 16.12
C GLN A 30 18.51 -13.18 15.37
N LEU A 31 18.39 -12.64 14.14
CA LEU A 31 19.54 -12.37 13.28
C LEU A 31 20.31 -11.12 13.72
N TYR A 32 19.62 -10.21 14.40
CA TYR A 32 20.15 -8.97 14.97
C TYR A 32 19.69 -8.82 16.43
N PRO A 33 20.39 -8.01 17.24
CA PRO A 33 19.94 -7.68 18.59
C PRO A 33 18.55 -7.04 18.57
N GLU A 34 17.66 -7.47 19.47
CA GLU A 34 16.27 -6.98 19.53
C GLU A 34 16.21 -5.46 19.67
N ASP A 35 17.10 -4.85 20.46
CA ASP A 35 17.19 -3.40 20.64
C ASP A 35 17.40 -2.64 19.31
N GLN A 36 18.19 -3.22 18.39
CA GLN A 36 18.42 -2.60 17.08
C GLN A 36 17.16 -2.69 16.22
N ILE A 37 16.49 -3.85 16.23
CA ILE A 37 15.26 -4.06 15.47
C ILE A 37 14.15 -3.14 16.00
N PHE A 38 13.99 -3.01 17.31
CA PHE A 38 13.01 -2.10 17.91
C PHE A 38 13.29 -0.65 17.57
N LYS A 39 14.56 -0.20 17.60
CA LYS A 39 14.92 1.15 17.14
C LYS A 39 14.58 1.37 15.68
N SER A 40 14.88 0.42 14.80
CA SER A 40 14.53 0.49 13.38
C SER A 40 13.02 0.50 13.16
N LYS A 41 12.25 -0.29 13.93
CA LYS A 41 10.78 -0.26 13.89
C LYS A 41 10.23 1.10 14.31
N ILE A 42 10.75 1.71 15.38
CA ILE A 42 10.34 3.06 15.82
C ILE A 42 10.68 4.10 14.75
N GLU A 43 11.87 4.05 14.15
CA GLU A 43 12.24 4.97 13.07
C GLU A 43 11.31 4.84 11.87
N LEU A 44 10.94 3.61 11.50
CA LEU A 44 10.03 3.35 10.40
C LEU A 44 8.61 3.87 10.72
N LEU A 45 8.13 3.63 11.96
CA LEU A 45 6.83 4.11 12.45
C LEU A 45 6.78 5.63 12.63
N SER A 46 7.91 6.30 12.87
CA SER A 46 7.95 7.74 13.10
C SER A 46 7.43 8.56 11.90
N LYS A 47 7.47 7.95 10.71
CA LYS A 47 7.00 8.49 9.43
C LYS A 47 5.64 7.93 8.99
N THR A 48 5.03 7.06 9.78
CA THR A 48 3.65 6.56 9.58
C THR A 48 2.73 7.10 10.68
N ASN A 49 1.42 6.91 10.54
CA ASN A 49 0.43 7.36 11.52
C ASN A 49 0.03 6.23 12.50
N MET A 50 0.80 5.13 12.56
CA MET A 50 0.61 4.01 13.49
C MET A 50 1.17 4.35 14.88
N VAL A 51 0.66 5.43 15.49
CA VAL A 51 1.19 5.97 16.75
C VAL A 51 0.99 4.98 17.90
N ASP A 52 -0.14 4.28 17.96
CA ASP A 52 -0.42 3.28 18.99
C ASP A 52 0.62 2.16 19.00
N TYR A 53 0.96 1.62 17.82
CA TYR A 53 1.99 0.59 17.69
C TYR A 53 3.39 1.10 18.02
N ALA A 54 3.72 2.35 17.66
CA ALA A 54 4.99 2.97 18.03
C ALA A 54 5.13 3.14 19.55
N MET A 55 4.04 3.51 20.23
CA MET A 55 4.02 3.62 21.68
C MET A 55 4.26 2.26 22.34
N ASP A 56 3.62 1.19 21.84
CA ASP A 56 3.78 -0.16 22.39
C ASP A 56 5.22 -0.70 22.19
N ILE A 57 5.84 -0.43 21.05
CA ILE A 57 7.25 -0.78 20.81
C ILE A 57 8.18 0.05 21.70
N HIS A 58 7.91 1.33 21.90
CA HIS A 58 8.69 2.17 22.81
C HIS A 58 8.64 1.65 24.26
N LYS A 59 7.44 1.29 24.74
CA LYS A 59 7.27 0.69 26.07
C LYS A 59 8.05 -0.61 26.20
N SER A 60 8.02 -1.44 25.15
CA SER A 60 8.75 -2.70 25.10
C SER A 60 10.27 -2.49 25.10
N LEU A 61 10.77 -1.50 24.36
CA LEU A 61 12.20 -1.19 24.27
C LEU A 61 12.79 -0.66 25.58
N TYR A 62 12.10 0.26 26.24
CA TYR A 62 12.58 0.89 27.48
C TYR A 62 12.06 0.22 28.76
N HIS A 63 11.22 -0.81 28.62
CA HIS A 63 10.58 -1.52 29.74
C HIS A 63 9.88 -0.54 30.70
N THR A 64 9.26 0.49 30.13
CA THR A 64 8.63 1.59 30.88
C THR A 64 7.22 1.80 30.35
N GLU A 65 6.26 2.14 31.21
CA GLU A 65 4.90 2.50 30.79
C GLU A 65 4.80 3.96 30.29
N ASP A 66 5.80 4.77 30.62
CA ASP A 66 5.90 6.17 30.24
C ASP A 66 6.12 6.33 28.74
N VAL A 67 5.13 6.96 28.11
CA VAL A 67 5.18 7.35 26.70
C VAL A 67 5.59 8.82 26.63
N PRO A 68 6.54 9.19 25.75
CA PRO A 68 6.91 10.59 25.53
C PRO A 68 5.69 11.45 25.18
N GLN A 69 5.60 12.66 25.76
CA GLN A 69 4.50 13.59 25.49
C GLN A 69 4.31 13.89 24.00
N ASP A 70 5.40 13.95 23.23
CA ASP A 70 5.37 14.13 21.77
C ASP A 70 4.54 13.05 21.05
N MET A 71 4.63 11.78 21.47
CA MET A 71 3.82 10.69 20.88
C MET A 71 2.33 10.83 21.24
N ILE A 72 2.03 11.31 22.44
CA ILE A 72 0.64 11.53 22.89
C ILE A 72 0.00 12.68 22.11
N GLU A 73 0.74 13.76 21.90
CA GLU A 73 0.30 14.90 21.08
C GLU A 73 0.08 14.49 19.62
N ARG A 74 1.03 13.76 19.02
CA ARG A 74 0.87 13.22 17.66
C ARG A 74 -0.33 12.30 17.55
N ARG A 75 -0.61 11.47 18.55
CA ARG A 75 -1.82 10.63 18.58
C ARG A 75 -3.09 11.48 18.52
N ALA A 76 -3.16 12.56 19.31
CA ALA A 76 -4.31 13.47 19.30
C ALA A 76 -4.49 14.14 17.94
N GLU A 77 -3.41 14.57 17.30
CA GLU A 77 -3.42 15.13 15.94
C GLU A 77 -3.92 14.12 14.90
N VAL A 78 -3.38 12.89 14.93
CA VAL A 78 -3.77 11.82 14.02
C VAL A 78 -5.26 11.49 14.16
N VAL A 79 -5.76 11.37 15.39
CA VAL A 79 -7.19 11.10 15.65
C VAL A 79 -8.07 12.26 15.20
N ALA A 80 -7.66 13.51 15.44
CA ALA A 80 -8.42 14.68 14.99
C ALA A 80 -8.50 14.74 13.46
N ARG A 81 -7.39 14.45 12.76
CA ARG A 81 -7.34 14.40 11.30
C ARG A 81 -8.16 13.24 10.73
N LEU A 82 -8.16 12.08 11.38
CA LEU A 82 -9.00 10.94 11.02
C LEU A 82 -10.48 11.33 11.01
N LYS A 83 -10.95 11.96 12.09
CA LYS A 83 -12.35 12.42 12.22
C LYS A 83 -12.72 13.45 11.15
N ALA A 84 -11.85 14.43 10.89
CA ALA A 84 -12.12 15.43 9.87
C ALA A 84 -12.22 14.82 8.45
N LEU A 85 -11.38 13.83 8.14
CA LEU A 85 -11.44 13.11 6.86
C LEU A 85 -12.66 12.19 6.78
N GLU A 86 -13.03 11.55 7.88
CA GLU A 86 -14.23 10.73 7.99
C GLU A 86 -15.50 11.56 7.75
N GLU A 87 -15.63 12.72 8.38
CA GLU A 87 -16.74 13.66 8.16
C GLU A 87 -16.82 14.13 6.70
N GLY A 88 -15.67 14.39 6.06
CA GLY A 88 -15.60 14.76 4.65
C GLY A 88 -15.99 13.63 3.69
N ALA A 89 -15.69 12.38 4.06
CA ALA A 89 -16.03 11.19 3.29
C ALA A 89 -17.41 10.61 3.62
N ALA A 90 -18.01 10.99 4.76
CA ALA A 90 -19.26 10.43 5.28
C ALA A 90 -20.43 10.43 4.27
N PRO A 91 -20.67 11.49 3.48
CA PRO A 91 -21.75 11.47 2.48
C PRO A 91 -21.54 10.36 1.43
N LEU A 92 -20.30 10.14 1.01
CA LEU A 92 -19.94 9.13 0.03
C LEU A 92 -19.95 7.72 0.65
N VAL A 93 -19.46 7.57 1.88
CA VAL A 93 -19.51 6.30 2.61
C VAL A 93 -20.97 5.88 2.86
N ALA A 94 -21.84 6.81 3.26
CA ALA A 94 -23.27 6.54 3.44
C ALA A 94 -23.94 6.13 2.12
N PHE A 95 -23.59 6.78 1.00
CA PHE A 95 -24.05 6.35 -0.32
C PHE A 95 -23.59 4.92 -0.65
N LEU A 96 -22.32 4.60 -0.38
CA LEU A 96 -21.72 3.29 -0.69
C LEU A 96 -22.29 2.15 0.19
N GLN A 97 -22.76 2.46 1.40
CA GLN A 97 -23.48 1.50 2.25
C GLN A 97 -24.89 1.19 1.74
N ASN A 98 -25.47 2.05 0.90
CA ASN A 98 -26.79 1.84 0.32
C ASN A 98 -26.71 0.95 -0.94
N ALA A 99 -26.91 -0.36 -0.77
CA ALA A 99 -26.85 -1.34 -1.86
C ALA A 99 -27.73 -0.98 -3.07
N ASN A 100 -28.92 -0.39 -2.85
CA ASN A 100 -29.81 0.06 -3.92
C ASN A 100 -29.22 1.20 -4.74
N ALA A 101 -28.48 2.11 -4.10
CA ALA A 101 -27.88 3.26 -4.76
C ALA A 101 -26.62 2.87 -5.55
N VAL A 102 -25.87 1.87 -5.05
CA VAL A 102 -24.72 1.28 -5.75
C VAL A 102 -25.18 0.51 -7.00
N GLN A 103 -26.35 -0.12 -7.00
CA GLN A 103 -26.93 -0.76 -8.19
C GLN A 103 -27.32 0.23 -9.29
N GLU A 104 -27.58 1.50 -8.95
CA GLU A 104 -27.83 2.54 -9.94
C GLU A 104 -26.54 3.00 -10.66
N LEU A 105 -25.36 2.65 -10.14
CA LEU A 105 -24.09 2.95 -10.79
C LEU A 105 -23.98 2.21 -12.12
N ARG A 106 -23.72 2.95 -13.19
CA ARG A 106 -23.49 2.41 -14.53
C ARG A 106 -22.00 2.18 -14.78
N ALA A 107 -21.69 1.48 -15.86
CA ALA A 107 -20.31 1.35 -16.34
C ALA A 107 -19.69 2.71 -16.74
N ASP A 108 -20.54 3.69 -17.08
CA ASP A 108 -20.11 5.04 -17.44
C ASP A 108 -19.83 5.89 -16.18
N LYS A 109 -18.53 6.16 -15.96
CA LYS A 109 -18.03 6.93 -14.83
C LYS A 109 -18.48 8.39 -14.87
N GLN A 110 -18.62 8.99 -16.05
CA GLN A 110 -19.02 10.40 -16.17
C GLN A 110 -20.49 10.59 -15.79
N TYR A 111 -21.35 9.64 -16.18
CA TYR A 111 -22.74 9.60 -15.74
C TYR A 111 -22.87 9.42 -14.23
N ASN A 112 -22.07 8.51 -13.64
CA ASN A 112 -22.09 8.30 -12.19
C ASN A 112 -21.71 9.57 -11.42
N LEU A 113 -20.71 10.32 -11.89
CA LEU A 113 -20.31 11.59 -11.28
C LEU A 113 -21.40 12.65 -11.36
N GLN A 114 -22.11 12.76 -12.49
CA GLN A 114 -23.22 13.70 -12.65
C GLN A 114 -24.40 13.33 -11.75
N MET A 115 -24.79 12.06 -11.73
CA MET A 115 -25.87 11.54 -10.88
C MET A 115 -25.59 11.78 -9.39
N LEU A 116 -24.35 11.51 -8.95
CA LEU A 116 -23.90 11.73 -7.58
C LEU A 116 -23.94 13.21 -7.18
N ASN A 117 -23.58 14.10 -8.10
CA ASN A 117 -23.60 15.54 -7.86
C ASN A 117 -25.05 16.07 -7.81
N ASP A 118 -25.90 15.63 -8.73
CA ASP A 118 -27.28 16.13 -8.85
C ASP A 118 -28.20 15.63 -7.73
N ARG A 119 -28.06 14.36 -7.33
CA ARG A 119 -28.95 13.75 -6.31
C ARG A 119 -28.38 13.82 -4.89
N PHE A 120 -27.07 13.70 -4.72
CA PHE A 120 -26.43 13.55 -3.42
C PHE A 120 -25.48 14.71 -3.07
N GLN A 121 -25.29 15.69 -3.97
CA GLN A 121 -24.30 16.77 -3.83
C GLN A 121 -22.87 16.25 -3.61
N ILE A 122 -22.60 15.02 -4.06
CA ILE A 122 -21.28 14.39 -3.97
C ILE A 122 -20.51 14.81 -5.21
N GLY A 123 -19.58 15.73 -5.02
CA GLY A 123 -18.69 16.21 -6.06
C GLY A 123 -17.34 15.48 -6.10
N PRO A 124 -16.43 15.90 -7.00
CA PRO A 124 -15.07 15.36 -7.07
C PRO A 124 -14.27 15.59 -5.77
N LYS A 125 -14.66 16.57 -4.96
CA LYS A 125 -14.03 16.86 -3.67
C LYS A 125 -14.26 15.73 -2.66
N GLN A 126 -15.47 15.19 -2.58
CA GLN A 126 -15.81 14.08 -1.68
C GLN A 126 -15.14 12.77 -2.11
N ILE A 127 -14.98 12.56 -3.41
CA ILE A 127 -14.25 11.41 -3.96
C ILE A 127 -12.76 11.51 -3.60
N GLU A 128 -12.16 12.70 -3.73
CA GLU A 128 -10.79 12.93 -3.28
C GLU A 128 -10.65 12.82 -1.75
N ALA A 129 -11.66 13.25 -0.98
CA ALA A 129 -11.71 13.07 0.46
C ALA A 129 -11.73 11.59 0.84
N LEU A 130 -12.48 10.73 0.12
CA LEU A 130 -12.46 9.28 0.31
C LEU A 130 -11.08 8.69 0.04
N TYR A 131 -10.38 9.14 -1.01
CA TYR A 131 -9.01 8.68 -1.26
C TYR A 131 -8.05 9.07 -0.13
N GLN A 132 -8.15 10.31 0.35
CA GLN A 132 -7.34 10.76 1.48
C GLN A 132 -7.68 10.00 2.76
N TYR A 133 -8.96 9.73 3.00
CA TYR A 133 -9.44 8.92 4.12
C TYR A 133 -8.93 7.48 4.03
N ALA A 134 -9.03 6.82 2.87
CA ALA A 134 -8.53 5.48 2.65
C ALA A 134 -7.01 5.39 2.83
N LYS A 135 -6.26 6.38 2.31
CA LYS A 135 -4.82 6.49 2.54
C LYS A 135 -4.51 6.66 4.03
N PHE A 136 -5.27 7.49 4.74
CA PHE A 136 -5.08 7.71 6.16
C PHE A 136 -5.39 6.46 7.00
N GLN A 137 -6.45 5.71 6.64
CA GLN A 137 -6.76 4.41 7.23
C GLN A 137 -5.63 3.40 7.02
N PHE A 138 -5.05 3.36 5.82
CA PHE A 138 -3.87 2.54 5.53
C PHE A 138 -2.67 2.95 6.40
N GLU A 139 -2.37 4.24 6.50
CA GLU A 139 -1.28 4.77 7.34
C GLU A 139 -1.51 4.55 8.85
N CYS A 140 -2.76 4.37 9.29
CA CYS A 140 -3.12 3.99 10.66
C CYS A 140 -3.07 2.47 10.90
N GLY A 141 -2.90 1.67 9.86
CA GLY A 141 -2.84 0.20 9.95
C GLY A 141 -4.19 -0.52 9.76
N ASN A 142 -5.26 0.20 9.39
CA ASN A 142 -6.53 -0.42 9.04
C ASN A 142 -6.58 -0.78 7.55
N TYR A 143 -5.98 -1.91 7.21
CA TYR A 143 -5.84 -2.36 5.81
C TYR A 143 -7.16 -2.82 5.21
N SER A 144 -8.02 -3.49 5.98
CA SER A 144 -9.32 -3.98 5.51
C SER A 144 -10.23 -2.87 4.98
N GLY A 145 -10.48 -1.83 5.79
CA GLY A 145 -11.27 -0.69 5.36
C GLY A 145 -10.62 0.10 4.23
N ALA A 146 -9.28 0.23 4.25
CA ALA A 146 -8.56 0.90 3.18
C ALA A 146 -8.73 0.19 1.82
N ALA A 147 -8.66 -1.15 1.78
CA ALA A 147 -8.84 -1.92 0.55
C ALA A 147 -10.24 -1.71 -0.06
N ASP A 148 -11.29 -1.75 0.78
CA ASP A 148 -12.68 -1.53 0.35
C ASP A 148 -12.89 -0.12 -0.20
N TYR A 149 -12.42 0.90 0.53
CA TYR A 149 -12.55 2.29 0.09
C TYR A 149 -11.76 2.58 -1.18
N LEU A 150 -10.57 1.99 -1.36
CA LEU A 150 -9.78 2.13 -2.59
C LEU A 150 -10.44 1.44 -3.78
N TYR A 151 -11.08 0.28 -3.57
CA TYR A 151 -11.87 -0.39 -4.59
C TYR A 151 -13.05 0.47 -5.04
N GLN A 152 -13.80 1.02 -4.09
CA GLN A 152 -14.92 1.93 -4.36
C GLN A 152 -14.47 3.22 -5.05
N TYR A 153 -13.36 3.80 -4.60
CA TYR A 153 -12.76 4.98 -5.24
C TYR A 153 -12.41 4.70 -6.71
N ARG A 154 -11.85 3.53 -7.03
CA ARG A 154 -11.49 3.16 -8.41
C ARG A 154 -12.70 3.04 -9.34
N ALA A 155 -13.84 2.59 -8.82
CA ALA A 155 -15.09 2.53 -9.59
C ALA A 155 -15.57 3.93 -10.01
N LEU A 156 -15.31 4.93 -9.17
CA LEU A 156 -15.78 6.32 -9.37
C LEU A 156 -14.73 7.24 -10.01
N CYS A 157 -13.44 6.92 -9.88
CA CYS A 157 -12.36 7.77 -10.34
C CYS A 157 -12.18 7.72 -11.87
N THR A 158 -12.09 8.90 -12.49
CA THR A 158 -11.83 9.09 -13.92
C THR A 158 -10.35 9.34 -14.24
N ASN A 159 -9.52 9.64 -13.23
CA ASN A 159 -8.09 9.91 -13.41
C ASN A 159 -7.29 8.59 -13.40
N SER A 160 -6.56 8.34 -14.48
CA SER A 160 -5.71 7.15 -14.66
C SER A 160 -4.59 7.05 -13.62
N GLU A 161 -3.92 8.17 -13.29
CA GLU A 161 -2.79 8.17 -12.34
C GLU A 161 -3.28 7.86 -10.92
N ARG A 162 -4.37 8.51 -10.49
CA ARG A 162 -4.97 8.23 -9.17
C ARG A 162 -5.56 6.83 -9.09
N SER A 163 -6.12 6.33 -10.18
CA SER A 163 -6.56 4.94 -10.27
C SER A 163 -5.39 3.96 -10.11
N LEU A 164 -4.22 4.28 -10.67
CA LEU A 164 -3.02 3.46 -10.52
C LEU A 164 -2.52 3.48 -9.07
N SER A 165 -2.44 4.66 -8.44
CA SER A 165 -2.05 4.77 -7.03
C SER A 165 -3.01 4.04 -6.10
N ALA A 166 -4.32 4.12 -6.35
CA ALA A 166 -5.32 3.37 -5.59
C ALA A 166 -5.16 1.85 -5.74
N LEU A 167 -4.78 1.38 -6.94
CA LEU A 167 -4.52 -0.03 -7.19
C LEU A 167 -3.30 -0.54 -6.42
N TRP A 168 -2.21 0.24 -6.39
CA TRP A 168 -1.04 -0.06 -5.56
C TRP A 168 -1.39 -0.12 -4.07
N GLY A 169 -2.16 0.86 -3.58
CA GLY A 169 -2.61 0.87 -2.18
C GLY A 169 -3.48 -0.34 -1.83
N LYS A 170 -4.40 -0.73 -2.72
CA LYS A 170 -5.22 -1.93 -2.53
C LYS A 170 -4.34 -3.18 -2.50
N LEU A 171 -3.42 -3.33 -3.45
CA LEU A 171 -2.49 -4.47 -3.49
C LEU A 171 -1.67 -4.57 -2.19
N ALA A 172 -1.13 -3.45 -1.69
CA ALA A 172 -0.40 -3.42 -0.43
C ALA A 172 -1.27 -3.87 0.75
N ALA A 173 -2.53 -3.40 0.81
CA ALA A 173 -3.46 -3.77 1.86
C ALA A 173 -3.81 -5.27 1.83
N GLU A 174 -4.05 -5.85 0.65
CA GLU A 174 -4.34 -7.28 0.51
C GLU A 174 -3.13 -8.16 0.88
N ILE A 175 -1.91 -7.74 0.53
CA ILE A 175 -0.67 -8.43 0.94
C ILE A 175 -0.54 -8.42 2.47
N LEU A 176 -0.80 -7.28 3.11
CA LEU A 176 -0.70 -7.14 4.57
C LEU A 176 -1.80 -7.92 5.31
N MET A 177 -2.96 -8.08 4.70
CA MET A 177 -4.05 -8.93 5.18
C MET A 177 -3.85 -10.43 4.89
N GLN A 178 -2.80 -10.79 4.15
CA GLN A 178 -2.50 -12.17 3.71
C GLN A 178 -3.59 -12.78 2.81
N ASN A 179 -4.33 -11.96 2.06
CA ASN A 179 -5.35 -12.39 1.11
C ASN A 179 -4.72 -12.67 -0.26
N TRP A 180 -4.04 -13.80 -0.39
CA TRP A 180 -3.20 -14.09 -1.57
C TRP A 180 -3.98 -14.21 -2.89
N ASP A 181 -5.20 -14.73 -2.87
CA ASP A 181 -6.03 -14.89 -4.07
C ASP A 181 -6.42 -13.52 -4.67
N ILE A 182 -6.93 -12.61 -3.83
CA ILE A 182 -7.33 -11.25 -4.23
C ILE A 182 -6.08 -10.44 -4.62
N ALA A 183 -4.99 -10.58 -3.86
CA ALA A 183 -3.74 -9.92 -4.19
C ALA A 183 -3.20 -10.33 -5.56
N LEU A 184 -3.35 -11.61 -5.94
CA LEU A 184 -2.96 -12.10 -7.27
C LEU A 184 -3.82 -11.49 -8.38
N GLU A 185 -5.13 -11.38 -8.19
CA GLU A 185 -6.01 -10.72 -9.15
C GLU A 185 -5.64 -9.25 -9.35
N GLU A 186 -5.41 -8.51 -8.26
CA GLU A 186 -5.03 -7.09 -8.35
C GLU A 186 -3.61 -6.93 -8.93
N LEU A 187 -2.69 -7.87 -8.69
CA LEU A 187 -1.37 -7.88 -9.31
C LEU A 187 -1.45 -8.05 -10.83
N ASN A 188 -2.27 -8.98 -11.32
CA ASN A 188 -2.47 -9.17 -12.76
C ASN A 188 -3.10 -7.94 -13.42
N ARG A 189 -4.07 -7.30 -12.77
CA ARG A 189 -4.63 -6.02 -13.26
C ARG A 189 -3.59 -4.91 -13.30
N LEU A 190 -2.74 -4.83 -12.27
CA LEU A 190 -1.69 -3.83 -12.20
C LEU A 190 -0.64 -4.06 -13.30
N LYS A 191 -0.28 -5.32 -13.55
CA LYS A 191 0.58 -5.73 -14.65
C LYS A 191 0.02 -5.28 -16.01
N GLU A 192 -1.25 -5.54 -16.29
CA GLU A 192 -1.89 -5.13 -17.54
C GLU A 192 -1.84 -3.60 -17.75
N ILE A 193 -2.06 -2.82 -16.69
CA ILE A 193 -2.01 -1.35 -16.77
C ILE A 193 -0.58 -0.86 -16.99
N ILE A 194 0.40 -1.41 -16.25
CA ILE A 194 1.81 -1.03 -16.40
C ILE A 194 2.35 -1.44 -17.77
N ASP A 195 1.95 -2.59 -18.31
CA ASP A 195 2.39 -3.08 -19.62
C ASP A 195 1.62 -2.47 -20.79
N SER A 196 0.58 -1.68 -20.51
CA SER A 196 -0.15 -0.93 -21.54
C SER A 196 0.73 0.15 -22.21
N LYS A 197 0.50 0.37 -23.50
CA LYS A 197 1.29 1.31 -24.33
C LYS A 197 1.08 2.79 -23.99
N SER A 198 0.11 3.12 -23.14
CA SER A 198 -0.25 4.49 -22.75
C SER A 198 0.40 4.96 -21.46
N PHE A 199 1.40 4.24 -20.95
CA PHE A 199 2.10 4.64 -19.73
C PHE A 199 2.96 5.89 -20.01
N SER A 200 2.74 6.94 -19.22
CA SER A 200 3.17 8.31 -19.51
C SER A 200 4.69 8.49 -19.63
N SER A 201 5.48 7.74 -18.85
CA SER A 201 6.93 7.83 -18.83
C SER A 201 7.60 6.44 -18.82
N PRO A 202 8.49 6.14 -19.78
CA PRO A 202 9.23 4.86 -19.82
C PRO A 202 10.03 4.57 -18.54
N LEU A 203 10.60 5.61 -17.90
CA LEU A 203 11.35 5.46 -16.64
C LEU A 203 10.43 5.05 -15.49
N ASN A 204 9.27 5.69 -15.37
CA ASN A 204 8.29 5.35 -14.33
C ASN A 204 7.67 3.96 -14.58
N GLN A 205 7.50 3.59 -15.84
CA GLN A 205 7.04 2.25 -16.22
C GLN A 205 8.04 1.18 -15.76
N MET A 206 9.32 1.43 -15.98
CA MET A 206 10.40 0.53 -15.56
C MET A 206 10.47 0.41 -14.03
N GLN A 207 10.41 1.53 -13.32
CA GLN A 207 10.35 1.53 -11.84
C GLN A 207 9.12 0.76 -11.33
N SER A 208 7.96 0.93 -11.96
CA SER A 208 6.73 0.23 -11.58
C SER A 208 6.84 -1.27 -11.82
N ARG A 209 7.52 -1.72 -12.88
CA ARG A 209 7.82 -3.15 -13.11
C ARG A 209 8.76 -3.70 -12.04
N ILE A 210 9.78 -2.94 -11.66
CA ILE A 210 10.70 -3.31 -10.58
C ILE A 210 9.95 -3.52 -9.28
N TRP A 211 9.09 -2.58 -8.89
CA TRP A 211 8.25 -2.72 -7.70
C TRP A 211 7.32 -3.92 -7.81
N LEU A 212 6.68 -4.12 -8.97
CA LEU A 212 5.77 -5.24 -9.19
C LEU A 212 6.51 -6.57 -9.03
N MET A 213 7.74 -6.70 -9.52
CA MET A 213 8.56 -7.88 -9.28
C MET A 213 8.78 -8.13 -7.78
N HIS A 214 9.23 -7.13 -7.03
CA HIS A 214 9.49 -7.27 -5.59
C HIS A 214 8.21 -7.60 -4.80
N TRP A 215 7.10 -6.96 -5.14
CA TRP A 215 5.82 -7.17 -4.45
C TRP A 215 5.19 -8.52 -4.83
N SER A 216 5.40 -8.97 -6.08
CA SER A 216 4.94 -10.28 -6.53
C SER A 216 5.57 -11.43 -5.76
N LEU A 217 6.80 -11.28 -5.25
CA LEU A 217 7.46 -12.30 -4.45
C LEU A 217 6.65 -12.64 -3.20
N PHE A 218 6.09 -11.64 -2.50
CA PHE A 218 5.24 -11.87 -1.32
C PHE A 218 4.04 -12.75 -1.64
N ILE A 219 3.42 -12.54 -2.80
CA ILE A 219 2.21 -13.27 -3.21
C ILE A 219 2.57 -14.68 -3.68
N PHE A 220 3.55 -14.78 -4.57
CA PHE A 220 3.86 -16.04 -5.22
C PHE A 220 4.59 -17.04 -4.32
N PHE A 221 5.31 -16.58 -3.28
CA PHE A 221 5.91 -17.50 -2.30
C PHE A 221 4.87 -18.14 -1.37
N ASN A 222 3.72 -17.48 -1.18
CA ASN A 222 2.66 -17.93 -0.28
C ASN A 222 1.46 -18.59 -0.99
N HIS A 223 1.35 -18.42 -2.31
CA HIS A 223 0.27 -19.01 -3.11
C HIS A 223 0.66 -20.38 -3.69
N ASP A 224 -0.24 -21.37 -3.61
CA ASP A 224 0.02 -22.77 -4.03
C ASP A 224 0.44 -22.91 -5.50
N ASN A 225 -0.12 -22.09 -6.39
CA ASN A 225 0.24 -22.04 -7.83
C ASN A 225 1.29 -20.96 -8.18
N GLY A 226 1.84 -20.25 -7.19
CA GLY A 226 2.72 -19.10 -7.43
C GLY A 226 4.03 -19.44 -8.12
N ARG A 227 4.56 -20.67 -7.92
CA ARG A 227 5.85 -21.10 -8.47
C ARG A 227 5.90 -21.10 -9.99
N THR A 228 4.85 -21.58 -10.65
CA THR A 228 4.77 -21.58 -12.13
C THR A 228 4.61 -20.16 -12.65
N GLN A 229 3.80 -19.35 -11.96
CA GLN A 229 3.52 -17.97 -12.37
C GLN A 229 4.73 -17.03 -12.19
N ILE A 230 5.60 -17.27 -11.19
CA ILE A 230 6.89 -16.57 -11.07
C ILE A 230 7.73 -16.82 -12.32
N ILE A 231 7.88 -18.09 -12.71
CA ILE A 231 8.75 -18.47 -13.84
C ILE A 231 8.26 -17.79 -15.11
N ASP A 232 6.95 -17.81 -15.34
CA ASP A 232 6.34 -17.18 -16.52
C ASP A 232 6.39 -15.66 -16.49
N LEU A 233 6.41 -15.03 -15.31
CA LEU A 233 6.46 -13.58 -15.16
C LEU A 233 7.88 -13.04 -15.28
N PHE A 234 8.87 -13.72 -14.68
CA PHE A 234 10.26 -13.30 -14.70
C PHE A 234 10.94 -13.58 -16.05
N ASN A 235 10.59 -14.66 -16.76
CA ASN A 235 11.13 -14.97 -18.09
C ASN A 235 10.55 -14.11 -19.23
N GLN A 236 9.76 -13.08 -18.93
CA GLN A 236 9.27 -12.16 -19.95
C GLN A 236 10.34 -11.11 -20.25
N ASP A 237 10.68 -10.94 -21.54
CA ASP A 237 11.73 -10.01 -22.03
C ASP A 237 11.66 -8.59 -21.41
N LYS A 238 10.44 -8.12 -21.09
CA LYS A 238 10.18 -6.80 -20.48
C LYS A 238 10.67 -6.70 -19.03
N TYR A 239 10.63 -7.80 -18.30
CA TYR A 239 11.04 -7.89 -16.90
C TYR A 239 12.52 -8.26 -16.78
N ASP A 240 13.07 -9.05 -17.73
CA ASP A 240 14.51 -9.33 -17.83
C ASP A 240 15.35 -8.06 -18.08
N LEU A 241 14.88 -7.15 -18.92
CA LEU A 241 15.55 -5.85 -19.14
C LEU A 241 15.52 -4.98 -17.89
N SER A 242 14.39 -5.01 -17.16
CA SER A 242 14.22 -4.28 -15.89
C SER A 242 15.13 -4.83 -14.80
N PHE A 243 15.30 -6.16 -14.76
CA PHE A 243 16.22 -6.87 -13.87
C PHE A 243 17.69 -6.56 -14.19
N SER A 244 18.06 -6.56 -15.48
CA SER A 244 19.42 -6.22 -15.93
C SER A 244 19.82 -4.79 -15.55
N PHE A 245 18.92 -3.83 -15.68
CA PHE A 245 19.17 -2.44 -15.25
C PHE A 245 19.33 -2.30 -13.73
N LEU A 246 18.57 -3.07 -12.94
CA LEU A 246 18.73 -3.09 -11.48
C LEU A 246 20.09 -3.67 -11.06
N CYS A 247 20.52 -4.74 -11.73
CA CYS A 247 21.84 -5.33 -11.55
C CYS A 247 22.97 -4.37 -11.96
N VAL A 248 22.78 -3.58 -13.03
CA VAL A 248 23.75 -2.56 -13.47
C VAL A 248 23.85 -1.41 -12.47
N LEU A 249 22.72 -0.92 -11.92
CA LEU A 249 22.75 0.11 -10.87
C LEU A 249 23.43 -0.39 -9.58
N ALA A 250 23.19 -1.64 -9.19
CA ALA A 250 23.90 -2.26 -8.07
C ALA A 250 25.42 -2.46 -8.33
N PHE A 251 25.85 -2.52 -9.59
CA PHE A 251 27.25 -2.59 -9.99
C PHE A 251 27.92 -1.20 -10.05
N VAL A 252 27.15 -0.14 -10.37
CA VAL A 252 27.64 1.25 -10.41
C VAL A 252 27.78 1.85 -9.01
N GLU A 253 26.99 1.43 -8.02
CA GLU A 253 27.22 1.81 -6.61
C GLU A 253 28.41 1.07 -5.96
N PHE A 254 29.06 0.14 -6.67
CA PHE A 254 30.24 -0.60 -6.22
C PHE A 254 31.57 -0.13 -6.82
N LEU A 255 31.55 0.93 -7.65
CA LEU A 255 32.72 1.61 -8.23
C LEU A 255 32.86 3.04 -7.67
#